data_AF-A0A9D3YCZ5-F1
#
_entry.id   AF-A0A9D3YCZ5-F1
#
_cell.length_a   1.000
_cell.length_b   1.000
_cell.length_c   1.000
_cell.angle_alpha   90.00
_cell.angle_beta   90.00
_cell.angle_gamma   90.00
#
_symmetry.space_group_name_H-M   'P 1'
#
loop_
_entity.id
_entity.type
_entity.pdbx_description
1 polymer ?
#
loop_
_entity_poly.entity_id
_entity_poly.type
_entity_poly.pdbx_seq_one_letter_code
_entity_poly.pdbx_strand_id
1 'polypeptide(L)'
;MYMTNSSKLKCVELNDSDEHWETPRVKTCISVDKDLEIKIMVHGKSLPDSHTIYRRIGSSCYSIKSIQKVFDIISDYHICEGNNDAELQDLIPVGSFMDISNGNKYQGYCDSFYSQSTIRSKRCDLFVQRKGSRCCVCQTYRRTLRKVLNRRKSSPKVSTPKKD
;
A
#
# COMPACT_ATOMS: atom_id res chain seq x y z
N MET A 1 -1.58 -16.64 -14.87
CA MET A 1 -1.87 -15.57 -15.85
C MET A 1 -0.53 -14.99 -16.30
N TYR A 2 -0.06 -15.37 -17.49
CA TYR A 2 1.24 -14.95 -18.01
C TYR A 2 1.18 -13.48 -18.44
N MET A 3 1.89 -12.60 -17.75
CA MET A 3 2.12 -11.25 -18.25
C MET A 3 3.24 -11.28 -19.30
N THR A 4 2.88 -11.50 -20.56
CA THR A 4 3.75 -11.16 -21.70
C THR A 4 3.74 -9.64 -21.87
N ASN A 5 4.49 -8.94 -21.02
CA ASN A 5 4.81 -7.54 -21.24
C ASN A 5 6.32 -7.39 -21.38
N SER A 6 6.70 -6.96 -22.58
CA SER A 6 8.07 -6.74 -23.05
C SER A 6 8.69 -5.52 -22.35
N SER A 7 8.98 -5.64 -21.06
CA SER A 7 9.79 -4.67 -20.33
C SER A 7 11.26 -4.85 -20.71
N LYS A 8 11.98 -3.75 -20.97
CA LYS A 8 13.43 -3.81 -21.28
C LYS A 8 14.29 -3.98 -20.03
N LEU A 9 13.81 -3.51 -18.87
CA LEU A 9 14.49 -3.65 -17.59
C LEU A 9 13.46 -3.81 -16.48
N LYS A 10 13.70 -4.76 -15.58
CA LYS A 10 12.95 -4.92 -14.33
C LYS A 10 13.93 -4.96 -13.17
N CYS A 11 13.77 -4.05 -12.22
CA CYS A 11 14.42 -4.16 -10.92
C CYS A 11 13.37 -4.56 -9.88
N VAL A 12 13.69 -5.59 -9.11
CA VAL A 12 12.79 -6.20 -8.15
C VAL A 12 13.48 -6.16 -6.79
N GLU A 13 12.92 -5.38 -5.87
CA GLU A 13 13.25 -5.53 -4.46
C GLU A 13 12.41 -6.69 -3.93
N LEU A 14 13.08 -7.74 -3.46
CA LEU A 14 12.46 -8.88 -2.81
C LEU A 14 12.49 -8.68 -1.30
N ASN A 15 11.57 -9.33 -0.59
CA ASN A 15 11.68 -9.47 0.85
C ASN A 15 12.78 -10.48 1.19
N ASP A 16 13.68 -10.13 2.10
CA ASP A 16 14.48 -11.11 2.84
C ASP A 16 13.51 -11.80 3.82
N SER A 17 13.09 -13.02 3.49
CA SER A 17 12.41 -13.88 4.45
C SER A 17 13.47 -14.66 5.22
N ASP A 18 13.66 -14.33 6.50
CA ASP A 18 14.49 -15.14 7.42
C ASP A 18 13.91 -16.56 7.65
N GLU A 19 12.67 -16.81 7.21
CA GLU A 19 12.03 -18.12 7.24
C GLU A 19 12.22 -18.87 5.92
N HIS A 20 12.91 -20.01 6.01
CA HIS A 20 13.44 -20.84 4.91
C HIS A 20 12.39 -21.44 3.94
N TRP A 21 11.10 -21.12 4.08
CA TRP A 21 10.01 -21.74 3.31
C TRP A 21 9.00 -20.76 2.71
N GLU A 22 9.12 -19.45 2.95
CA GLU A 22 8.22 -18.49 2.30
C GLU A 22 8.65 -18.20 0.86
N THR A 23 7.66 -18.12 -0.04
CA THR A 23 7.90 -17.70 -1.42
C THR A 23 8.29 -16.22 -1.42
N PRO A 24 9.46 -15.83 -2.00
CA PRO A 24 9.89 -14.44 -2.06
C PRO A 24 8.78 -13.56 -2.67
N ARG A 25 8.38 -12.52 -1.95
CA ARG A 25 7.36 -11.58 -2.42
C ARG A 25 8.02 -10.31 -2.95
N VAL A 26 7.50 -9.83 -4.08
CA VAL A 26 7.92 -8.56 -4.68
C VAL A 26 7.44 -7.41 -3.81
N LYS A 27 8.40 -6.68 -3.23
CA LYS A 27 8.18 -5.49 -2.42
C LYS A 27 7.89 -4.29 -3.32
N THR A 28 8.90 -3.95 -4.13
CA THR A 28 8.87 -2.86 -5.09
C THR A 28 9.38 -3.38 -6.42
N CYS A 29 8.73 -3.03 -7.52
CA CYS A 29 9.20 -3.34 -8.85
C CYS A 29 9.22 -2.08 -9.70
N ILE A 30 10.34 -1.84 -10.39
CA ILE A 30 10.48 -0.79 -11.38
C ILE A 30 10.55 -1.48 -12.73
N SER A 31 9.65 -1.12 -13.63
CA SER A 31 9.68 -1.59 -15.01
C SER A 31 9.86 -0.41 -15.95
N VAL A 32 10.73 -0.59 -16.95
CA VAL A 32 10.84 0.31 -18.08
C VAL A 32 10.28 -0.41 -19.30
N ASP A 33 9.26 0.16 -19.93
CA ASP A 33 8.60 -0.46 -21.08
C ASP A 33 9.28 -0.14 -22.41
N LYS A 34 8.63 -0.52 -23.53
CA LYS A 34 9.17 -0.35 -24.88
C LYS A 34 9.36 1.10 -25.26
N ASP A 35 8.45 1.95 -24.80
CA ASP A 35 8.39 3.40 -25.04
C ASP A 35 9.25 4.18 -24.04
N LEU A 36 10.05 3.44 -23.26
CA LEU A 36 10.92 3.97 -22.22
C LEU A 36 10.16 4.61 -21.07
N GLU A 37 8.86 4.32 -20.91
CA GLU A 37 8.08 4.77 -19.76
C GLU A 37 8.47 3.99 -18.51
N ILE A 38 8.54 4.70 -17.40
CA ILE A 38 8.85 4.14 -16.09
C ILE A 38 7.55 3.84 -15.37
N LYS A 39 7.35 2.58 -14.98
CA LYS A 39 6.22 2.14 -14.16
C LYS A 39 6.73 1.55 -12.86
N ILE A 40 6.32 2.15 -11.75
CA ILE A 40 6.64 1.68 -10.40
C ILE A 40 5.44 0.91 -9.85
N MET A 41 5.69 -0.29 -9.35
CA MET A 41 4.70 -1.15 -8.71
C MET A 41 5.10 -1.44 -7.26
N VAL A 42 4.14 -1.34 -6.36
CA VAL A 42 4.29 -1.68 -4.93
C VAL A 42 3.24 -2.74 -4.60
N HIS A 43 3.68 -3.88 -4.07
CA HIS A 43 2.79 -5.02 -3.77
C HIS A 43 1.92 -5.45 -4.97
N GLY A 44 2.50 -5.47 -6.17
CA GLY A 44 1.81 -5.82 -7.41
C GLY A 44 0.80 -4.77 -7.90
N LYS A 45 0.72 -3.59 -7.28
CA LYS A 45 -0.13 -2.47 -7.70
C LYS A 45 0.71 -1.35 -8.29
N SER A 46 0.36 -0.88 -9.48
CA SER A 46 1.01 0.29 -10.08
C SER A 46 0.75 1.55 -9.25
N LEU A 47 1.77 2.37 -9.07
CA LEU A 47 1.60 3.72 -8.56
C LEU A 47 0.76 4.54 -9.55
N PRO A 48 -0.14 5.41 -9.07
CA PRO A 48 -0.92 6.27 -9.95
C PRO A 48 0.00 7.27 -10.67
N ASP A 49 -0.31 7.63 -11.92
CA ASP A 49 0.49 8.57 -12.72
C ASP A 49 0.59 9.96 -12.07
N SER A 50 -0.38 10.31 -11.23
CA SER A 50 -0.38 11.53 -10.42
C SER A 50 0.57 11.50 -9.23
N HIS A 51 1.26 10.38 -8.97
CA HIS A 51 2.14 10.24 -7.82
C HIS A 51 3.32 11.21 -7.90
N THR A 52 3.64 11.87 -6.79
CA THR A 52 4.63 12.96 -6.75
C THR A 52 6.04 12.51 -7.12
N ILE A 53 6.35 11.21 -6.98
CA ILE A 53 7.64 10.65 -7.40
C ILE A 53 7.94 10.90 -8.87
N TYR A 54 6.93 10.82 -9.74
CA TYR A 54 7.11 11.02 -11.18
C TYR A 54 7.53 12.45 -11.53
N ARG A 55 7.26 13.44 -10.64
CA ARG A 55 7.81 14.79 -10.78
C ARG A 55 9.31 14.87 -10.51
N ARG A 56 9.86 13.93 -9.72
CA ARG A 56 11.30 13.87 -9.39
C ARG A 56 12.08 13.04 -10.42
N ILE A 57 11.53 11.88 -10.80
CA ILE A 57 12.19 10.96 -11.72
C ILE A 57 11.93 11.27 -13.20
N GLY A 58 10.82 11.92 -13.53
CA GLY A 58 10.27 11.97 -14.89
C GLY A 58 9.50 10.70 -15.24
N SER A 59 8.67 10.76 -16.29
CA SER A 59 7.87 9.60 -16.74
C SER A 59 8.62 8.68 -17.71
N SER A 60 9.76 9.10 -18.26
CA SER A 60 10.50 8.37 -19.29
C SER A 60 12.02 8.38 -19.07
N CYS A 61 12.72 7.33 -19.53
CA CYS A 61 14.18 7.14 -19.38
C CYS A 61 14.90 6.99 -20.74
N TYR A 62 15.64 8.02 -21.16
CA TYR A 62 16.34 8.03 -22.46
C TYR A 62 17.84 7.69 -22.37
N SER A 63 18.36 7.43 -21.17
CA SER A 63 19.79 7.13 -20.97
C SER A 63 20.04 6.28 -19.73
N ILE A 64 21.21 5.62 -19.68
CA ILE A 64 21.67 4.90 -18.47
C ILE A 64 21.74 5.85 -17.26
N LYS A 65 22.18 7.10 -17.46
CA LYS A 65 22.21 8.13 -16.39
C LYS A 65 20.81 8.42 -15.85
N SER A 66 19.80 8.44 -16.72
CA SER A 66 18.40 8.60 -16.31
C SER A 66 17.94 7.43 -15.46
N ILE A 67 18.31 6.20 -15.83
CA ILE A 67 17.99 4.99 -15.07
C ILE A 67 18.68 5.01 -13.69
N GLN A 68 19.95 5.39 -13.62
CA GLN A 68 20.67 5.54 -12.33
C GLN A 68 19.97 6.56 -11.42
N LYS A 69 19.63 7.73 -11.96
CA LYS A 69 18.89 8.76 -11.21
C LYS A 69 17.54 8.24 -10.68
N VAL A 70 16.84 7.39 -11.44
CA VAL A 70 15.60 6.75 -10.99
C VAL A 70 15.86 5.88 -9.76
N PHE A 71 16.91 5.06 -9.78
CA PHE A 71 17.29 4.23 -8.64
C PHE A 71 17.65 5.07 -7.41
N ASP A 72 18.48 6.10 -7.58
CA ASP A 72 18.89 6.98 -6.48
C ASP A 72 17.69 7.68 -5.82
N ILE A 73 16.70 8.12 -6.61
CA ILE A 73 15.50 8.73 -6.06
C ILE A 73 14.63 7.68 -5.37
N ILE A 74 14.49 6.49 -5.93
CA ILE A 74 13.63 5.43 -5.39
C ILE A 74 14.20 4.86 -4.09
N SER A 75 15.53 4.82 -3.91
CA SER A 75 16.14 4.35 -2.66
C SER A 75 15.79 5.21 -1.44
N ASP A 76 15.41 6.47 -1.65
CA ASP A 76 14.92 7.38 -0.60
C ASP A 76 13.44 7.16 -0.26
N TYR A 77 12.73 6.35 -1.02
CA TYR A 77 11.32 6.08 -0.79
C TYR A 77 11.11 4.73 -0.11
N HIS A 78 10.01 4.67 0.61
CA HIS A 78 9.60 3.54 1.42
C HIS A 78 8.12 3.25 1.19
N ILE A 79 7.72 2.03 1.49
CA ILE A 79 6.32 1.67 1.45
C ILE A 79 5.60 2.38 2.60
N CYS A 80 4.47 3.00 2.30
CA CYS A 80 3.59 3.60 3.30
C CYS A 80 3.27 2.57 4.39
N GLU A 81 3.26 2.91 5.67
CA GLU A 81 2.96 1.93 6.73
C GLU A 81 1.49 1.49 6.77
N GLY A 82 0.58 2.22 6.10
CA GLY A 82 -0.86 2.00 6.22
C GLY A 82 -1.36 2.33 7.63
N ASN A 83 -2.24 1.52 8.21
CA ASN A 83 -2.74 1.65 9.58
C ASN A 83 -2.54 0.31 10.27
N ASN A 84 -1.33 0.10 10.78
CA ASN A 84 -0.91 -1.12 11.47
C ASN A 84 -1.19 -1.11 12.99
N ASP A 85 -1.94 -0.13 13.49
CA ASP A 85 -2.34 -0.05 14.89
C ASP A 85 -3.05 -1.35 15.33
N ALA A 86 -2.56 -2.02 16.38
CA ALA A 86 -3.10 -3.30 16.84
C ALA A 86 -4.61 -3.23 17.12
N GLU A 87 -5.08 -2.13 17.72
CA GLU A 87 -6.49 -1.87 18.01
C GLU A 87 -7.40 -1.75 16.77
N LEU A 88 -6.82 -1.55 15.58
CA LEU A 88 -7.56 -1.38 14.33
C LEU A 88 -7.59 -2.66 13.49
N GLN A 89 -6.71 -3.64 13.73
CA GLN A 89 -6.53 -4.81 12.86
C GLN A 89 -7.82 -5.60 12.65
N ASP A 90 -8.64 -5.74 13.70
CA ASP A 90 -9.90 -6.49 13.65
C ASP A 90 -11.07 -5.70 13.03
N LEU A 91 -10.85 -4.44 12.65
CA LEU A 91 -11.90 -3.66 11.99
C LEU A 91 -12.19 -4.18 10.58
N ILE A 92 -11.16 -4.61 9.86
CA ILE A 92 -11.23 -5.08 8.47
C ILE A 92 -10.42 -6.37 8.34
N PRO A 93 -11.06 -7.53 8.13
CA PRO A 93 -10.35 -8.78 7.93
C PRO A 93 -9.39 -8.72 6.72
N VAL A 94 -8.33 -9.53 6.75
CA VAL A 94 -7.39 -9.70 5.62
C VAL A 94 -8.16 -10.03 4.34
N GLY A 95 -7.84 -9.35 3.24
CA GLY A 95 -8.50 -9.56 1.94
C GLY A 95 -9.93 -9.01 1.84
N SER A 96 -10.47 -8.38 2.89
CA SER A 96 -11.81 -7.78 2.89
C SER A 96 -11.78 -6.27 2.62
N PHE A 97 -12.95 -5.70 2.34
CA PHE A 97 -13.15 -4.26 2.15
C PHE A 97 -14.17 -3.71 3.14
N MET A 98 -14.00 -2.44 3.52
CA MET A 98 -15.01 -1.68 4.27
C MET A 98 -15.33 -0.39 3.53
N ASP A 99 -16.61 -0.12 3.32
CA ASP A 99 -17.12 1.18 2.90
C ASP A 99 -17.61 1.95 4.13
N ILE A 100 -17.08 3.14 4.37
CA ILE A 100 -17.54 4.04 5.44
C ILE A 100 -18.28 5.21 4.79
N SER A 101 -19.60 5.30 4.97
CA SER A 101 -20.49 6.20 4.22
C SER A 101 -20.67 7.60 4.83
N ASN A 102 -20.48 8.62 3.96
CA ASN A 102 -21.38 9.76 3.66
C ASN A 102 -20.69 10.59 2.54
N GLY A 103 -20.85 10.18 1.28
CA GLY A 103 -20.36 10.92 0.10
C GLY A 103 -18.90 10.70 -0.30
N ASN A 104 -18.00 10.41 0.65
CA ASN A 104 -16.62 10.01 0.36
C ASN A 104 -16.42 8.54 0.73
N LYS A 105 -16.45 7.66 -0.28
CA LYS A 105 -16.24 6.21 -0.13
C LYS A 105 -14.82 5.94 0.38
N TYR A 106 -14.64 5.80 1.70
CA TYR A 106 -13.36 5.37 2.25
C TYR A 106 -13.24 3.85 2.16
N GLN A 107 -12.90 3.36 0.97
CA GLN A 107 -12.60 1.95 0.76
C GLN A 107 -11.21 1.65 1.30
N GLY A 108 -11.10 0.62 2.13
CA GLY A 108 -9.82 0.13 2.62
C GLY A 108 -9.67 -1.37 2.44
N TYR A 109 -8.43 -1.86 2.49
CA TYR A 109 -8.09 -3.28 2.46
C TYR A 109 -7.04 -3.56 3.54
N CYS A 110 -7.11 -4.76 4.12
CA CYS A 110 -6.06 -5.25 5.00
C CYS A 110 -5.01 -6.00 4.16
N ASP A 111 -3.80 -5.47 4.22
CA ASP A 111 -2.64 -5.90 3.47
C ASP A 111 -1.79 -6.80 4.36
N SER A 112 -1.59 -8.06 3.98
CA SER A 112 -0.78 -9.04 4.73
C SER A 112 0.54 -9.33 4.01
N PHE A 113 1.16 -8.29 3.44
CA PHE A 113 2.57 -8.35 3.09
C PHE A 113 3.35 -8.06 4.37
N TYR A 114 4.41 -8.84 4.63
CA TYR A 114 5.17 -8.87 5.90
C TYR A 114 4.48 -9.58 7.06
N SER A 115 5.24 -9.78 8.15
CA SER A 115 4.80 -10.32 9.44
C SER A 115 3.80 -9.43 10.20
N GLN A 116 3.43 -8.27 9.64
CA GLN A 116 2.46 -7.35 10.23
C GLN A 116 1.40 -6.94 9.21
N SER A 117 0.15 -7.29 9.48
CA SER A 117 -0.99 -6.82 8.69
C SER A 117 -1.18 -5.31 8.84
N THR A 118 -1.64 -4.63 7.79
CA THR A 118 -1.93 -3.19 7.86
C THR A 118 -3.15 -2.80 7.05
N ILE A 119 -3.98 -1.91 7.59
CA ILE A 119 -5.16 -1.41 6.90
C ILE A 119 -4.80 -0.19 6.04
N ARG A 120 -5.00 -0.29 4.73
CA ARG A 120 -4.72 0.78 3.77
C ARG A 120 -6.01 1.30 3.16
N SER A 121 -6.05 2.59 2.82
CA SER A 121 -7.08 3.08 1.90
C SER A 121 -6.80 2.59 0.48
N LYS A 122 -7.83 2.38 -0.35
CA LYS A 122 -7.68 2.16 -1.80
C LYS A 122 -7.01 3.34 -2.51
N ARG A 123 -7.10 4.55 -1.92
CA ARG A 123 -6.43 5.76 -2.41
C ARG A 123 -5.07 5.97 -1.75
N CYS A 124 -4.51 4.96 -1.09
CA CYS A 124 -3.17 5.05 -0.52
C CYS A 124 -2.15 5.33 -1.62
N ASP A 125 -1.23 6.27 -1.37
CA ASP A 125 -0.13 6.57 -2.31
C ASP A 125 0.88 5.42 -2.44
N LEU A 126 0.82 4.43 -1.53
CA LEU A 126 1.69 3.25 -1.41
C LEU A 126 3.17 3.56 -1.17
N PHE A 127 3.69 4.68 -1.65
CA PHE A 127 5.10 5.02 -1.65
C PHE A 127 5.34 6.41 -1.05
N VAL A 128 6.22 6.50 -0.06
CA VAL A 128 6.42 7.69 0.77
C VAL A 128 7.91 7.95 0.98
N GLN A 129 8.31 9.21 1.08
CA GLN A 129 9.71 9.59 1.16
C GLN A 129 10.35 9.36 2.56
N ARG A 130 9.54 9.13 3.60
CA ARG A 130 10.06 8.98 4.96
C ARG A 130 9.83 7.56 5.46
N LYS A 131 10.90 6.91 5.93
CA LYS A 131 10.81 5.60 6.57
C LYS A 131 9.88 5.67 7.79
N GLY A 132 9.04 4.66 7.94
CA GLY A 132 8.08 4.58 9.04
C GLY A 132 6.96 5.62 8.97
N SER A 133 6.64 6.15 7.78
CA SER A 133 5.59 7.15 7.59
C SER A 133 4.37 6.61 6.86
N ARG A 134 3.26 7.36 6.95
CA ARG A 134 2.00 7.09 6.26
C ARG A 134 1.73 8.22 5.29
N CYS A 135 1.17 7.90 4.12
CA CYS A 135 0.65 8.92 3.21
C CYS A 135 -0.49 9.71 3.87
N CYS A 136 -0.77 10.92 3.39
CA CYS A 136 -1.80 11.81 3.94
C CYS A 136 -3.20 11.16 3.90
N VAL A 137 -3.46 10.34 2.88
CA VAL A 137 -4.70 9.57 2.73
C VAL A 137 -4.85 8.55 3.85
N CYS A 138 -3.82 7.72 4.09
CA CYS A 138 -3.85 6.75 5.18
C CYS A 138 -3.92 7.43 6.55
N GLN A 139 -3.24 8.56 6.73
CA GLN A 139 -3.31 9.31 7.99
C GLN A 139 -4.71 9.86 8.27
N THR A 140 -5.41 10.33 7.23
CA THR A 140 -6.81 10.76 7.33
C THR A 140 -7.72 9.57 7.60
N TYR A 141 -7.52 8.46 6.87
CA TYR A 141 -8.31 7.24 7.03
C TYR A 141 -8.18 6.65 8.44
N ARG A 142 -6.99 6.72 9.06
CA ARG A 142 -6.76 6.33 10.46
C ARG A 142 -7.73 6.99 11.42
N ARG A 143 -7.97 8.30 11.25
CA ARG A 143 -8.89 9.07 12.11
C ARG A 143 -10.33 8.55 11.95
N THR A 144 -10.71 8.16 10.73
CA THR A 144 -12.01 7.54 10.46
C THR A 144 -12.12 6.16 11.09
N LEU A 145 -11.11 5.29 10.95
CA LEU A 145 -11.08 3.96 11.56
C LEU A 145 -11.22 4.05 13.09
N ARG A 146 -10.51 4.99 13.73
CA ARG A 146 -10.65 5.24 15.17
C ARG A 146 -12.06 5.67 15.59
N LYS A 147 -12.71 6.52 14.79
CA LYS A 147 -14.13 6.90 15.03
C LYS A 147 -15.04 5.68 14.94
N VAL A 148 -14.82 4.79 13.97
CA VAL A 148 -15.58 3.53 13.83
C VAL A 148 -15.34 2.63 15.03
N LEU A 149 -14.09 2.44 15.46
CA LEU A 149 -13.74 1.66 16.64
C LEU A 149 -14.44 2.19 17.90
N ASN A 150 -14.41 3.51 18.11
CA ASN A 150 -15.05 4.12 19.27
C ASN A 150 -16.57 3.93 19.26
N ARG A 151 -17.22 4.05 18.10
CA ARG A 151 -18.67 3.76 17.96
C ARG A 151 -19.01 2.31 18.29
N ARG A 152 -18.18 1.36 17.86
CA ARG A 152 -18.35 -0.06 18.20
C ARG A 152 -18.20 -0.31 19.70
N LYS A 153 -17.23 0.35 20.35
CA LYS A 153 -17.03 0.26 21.81
C LYS A 153 -18.17 0.89 22.61
N SER A 154 -18.80 1.96 22.12
CA SER A 154 -19.91 2.65 22.77
C SER A 154 -21.29 2.06 22.47
N SER A 155 -21.38 1.03 21.62
CA SER A 155 -22.64 0.35 21.33
C SER A 155 -23.04 -0.50 22.55
N PRO A 156 -24.22 -0.31 23.16
CA PRO A 156 -24.64 -1.16 24.27
C PRO A 156 -24.75 -2.61 23.78
N LYS A 157 -24.11 -3.54 24.49
CA LYS A 157 -24.33 -4.99 24.28
C LYS A 157 -25.81 -5.24 24.49
N VAL A 158 -26.54 -5.63 23.45
CA VAL A 158 -27.95 -6.04 23.56
C VAL A 158 -27.98 -7.20 24.56
N SER A 159 -28.49 -6.93 25.76
CA SER A 159 -28.78 -7.93 26.77
C SER A 159 -29.80 -8.90 26.19
N THR A 160 -29.43 -10.16 26.02
CA THR A 160 -30.33 -11.25 25.65
C THR A 160 -31.54 -11.27 26.59
N PRO A 161 -32.78 -11.39 26.07
CA PRO A 161 -33.96 -11.50 26.91
C PRO A 161 -33.84 -12.79 27.74
N LYS A 162 -34.00 -12.66 29.06
CA LYS A 162 -34.23 -13.80 29.94
C LYS A 162 -35.53 -14.46 29.46
N LYS A 163 -35.46 -15.74 29.09
CA LYS A 163 -36.65 -16.58 28.97
C LYS A 163 -37.11 -16.86 30.40
N ASP A 164 -38.33 -16.42 30.71
CA ASP A 164 -39.09 -16.90 31.87
C ASP A 164 -39.54 -18.35 31.65
#